data_AF-A0A246AHC9-F1
#
_entry.id   AF-A0A246AHC9-F1
#
_cell.length_a   1.000
_cell.length_b   1.000
_cell.length_c   1.000
_cell.angle_alpha   90.00
_cell.angle_beta   90.00
_cell.angle_gamma   90.00
#
_symmetry.space_group_name_H-M   'P 1'
#
loop_
_entity.id
_entity.type
_entity.pdbx_description
1 polymer ?
#
loop_
_entity_poly.entity_id
_entity_poly.type
_entity_poly.pdbx_seq_one_letter_code
_entity_poly.pdbx_strand_id
1 'polypeptide(L)'
;MNLKKLSLGLVALMGFGLLITLNAFTSASKKSYTYWQYESGSLNDIRNGASYTQISEPNESPCANGLDLPCVLRVDESINTKDELDTYLHNTSMFPSSADITNAAIYKKEAE
;
A
#
# COMPACT_ATOMS: atom_id res chain seq x y z
N MET A 1 -75.67 -17.47 27.58
CA MET A 1 -75.67 -16.35 26.60
C MET A 1 -74.24 -16.13 26.14
N ASN A 2 -74.08 -15.95 24.82
CA ASN A 2 -72.86 -15.86 24.02
C ASN A 2 -71.72 -15.00 24.60
N LEU A 3 -70.49 -15.54 24.62
CA LEU A 3 -69.29 -14.74 24.34
C LEU A 3 -68.58 -15.33 23.12
N LYS A 4 -69.04 -14.88 21.95
CA LYS A 4 -68.36 -15.03 20.66
C LYS A 4 -67.39 -13.86 20.52
N LYS A 5 -66.20 -14.16 20.00
CA LYS A 5 -65.23 -13.25 19.37
C LYS A 5 -64.47 -12.35 20.35
N LEU A 6 -63.17 -12.62 20.47
CA LEU A 6 -62.11 -11.61 20.40
C LEU A 6 -60.82 -12.36 20.03
N SER A 7 -60.79 -12.75 18.76
CA SER A 7 -59.56 -13.11 18.07
C SER A 7 -58.96 -11.83 17.50
N LEU A 8 -57.63 -11.80 17.43
CA LEU A 8 -56.77 -10.82 16.78
C LEU A 8 -56.72 -9.40 17.38
N GLY A 9 -55.54 -9.05 17.86
CA GLY A 9 -55.17 -7.68 18.20
C GLY A 9 -53.74 -7.61 18.74
N LEU A 10 -52.78 -8.10 17.94
CA LEU A 10 -51.66 -7.29 17.46
C LEU A 10 -50.43 -7.38 18.37
N VAL A 11 -49.49 -8.19 17.90
CA VAL A 11 -48.11 -8.35 18.37
C VAL A 11 -47.54 -6.98 18.75
N ALA A 12 -47.37 -6.76 20.05
CA ALA A 12 -46.57 -5.66 20.56
C ALA A 12 -45.16 -5.82 19.98
N LEU A 13 -44.82 -4.90 19.08
CA LEU A 13 -43.50 -4.77 18.46
C LEU A 13 -42.44 -4.78 19.57
N MET A 14 -41.78 -5.93 19.72
CA MET A 14 -40.45 -6.02 20.33
C MET A 14 -39.47 -5.35 19.37
N GLY A 15 -39.56 -4.03 19.31
CA GLY A 15 -38.80 -3.13 18.44
C GLY A 15 -37.76 -2.37 19.25
N PHE A 16 -37.06 -3.04 20.14
CA PHE A 16 -35.75 -2.58 20.64
C PHE A 16 -34.76 -3.70 20.38
N GLY A 17 -34.56 -3.97 19.08
CA GLY A 17 -33.26 -4.46 18.64
C GLY A 17 -32.27 -3.37 18.99
N LEU A 18 -31.62 -3.49 20.14
CA LEU A 18 -30.30 -2.90 20.32
C LEU A 18 -29.46 -3.48 19.19
N LEU A 19 -29.44 -2.75 18.07
CA LEU A 19 -28.38 -2.82 17.10
C LEU A 19 -27.14 -2.46 17.90
N ILE A 20 -26.50 -3.48 18.47
CA ILE A 20 -25.12 -3.39 18.90
C ILE A 20 -24.41 -3.11 17.57
N THR A 21 -24.30 -1.83 17.23
CA THR A 21 -23.40 -1.35 16.22
C THR A 21 -22.03 -1.67 16.77
N LEU A 22 -21.62 -2.93 16.60
CA LEU A 22 -20.23 -3.30 16.57
C LEU A 22 -19.70 -2.37 15.48
N ASN A 23 -19.14 -1.24 15.92
CA ASN A 23 -18.24 -0.48 15.10
C ASN A 23 -17.12 -1.47 14.83
N ALA A 24 -17.29 -2.24 13.75
CA ALA A 24 -16.20 -2.82 13.03
C ALA A 24 -15.39 -1.61 12.60
N PHE A 25 -14.51 -1.15 13.50
CA PHE A 25 -13.19 -0.74 13.11
C PHE A 25 -12.61 -1.97 12.44
N THR A 26 -13.04 -2.20 11.19
CA THR A 26 -12.19 -2.69 10.14
C THR A 26 -11.01 -1.74 10.20
N SER A 27 -10.05 -2.07 11.06
CA SER A 27 -8.67 -1.71 10.89
C SER A 27 -8.33 -2.32 9.55
N ALA A 28 -8.72 -1.65 8.46
CA ALA A 28 -8.05 -1.77 7.20
C ALA A 28 -6.61 -1.53 7.61
N SER A 29 -5.84 -2.61 7.70
CA SER A 29 -4.43 -2.55 7.98
C SER A 29 -3.90 -1.58 6.94
N LYS A 30 -3.64 -0.34 7.36
CA LYS A 30 -2.96 0.63 6.53
C LYS A 30 -1.66 -0.07 6.21
N LYS A 31 -1.55 -0.58 4.98
CA LYS A 31 -0.32 -1.20 4.53
C LYS A 31 0.73 -0.12 4.70
N SER A 32 1.61 -0.34 5.65
CA SER A 32 2.71 0.54 5.95
C SER A 32 3.79 0.22 4.91
N TYR A 33 4.36 1.26 4.33
CA TYR A 33 5.34 1.14 3.26
C TYR A 33 6.54 1.99 3.59
N THR A 34 7.70 1.54 3.11
CA THR A 34 8.91 2.36 3.07
C THR A 34 9.12 2.88 1.66
N TYR A 35 9.58 4.12 1.55
CA TYR A 35 9.84 4.79 0.28
C TYR A 35 11.34 5.04 0.13
N TRP A 36 11.87 4.67 -1.03
CA TRP A 36 13.30 4.79 -1.34
C TRP A 36 13.49 5.58 -2.64
N GLN A 37 14.17 6.72 -2.55
CA GLN A 37 14.50 7.57 -3.69
C GLN A 37 15.86 7.17 -4.27
N TYR A 38 15.95 7.04 -5.59
CA TYR A 38 17.17 6.70 -6.30
C TYR A 38 18.01 7.93 -6.66
N GLU A 39 19.27 7.93 -6.26
CA GLU A 39 20.16 9.11 -6.38
C GLU A 39 21.28 8.93 -7.40
N SER A 40 21.73 7.70 -7.70
CA SER A 40 22.99 7.49 -8.45
C SER A 40 22.91 7.90 -9.93
N GLY A 41 21.71 7.97 -10.52
CA GLY A 41 21.52 8.40 -11.92
C GLY A 41 22.13 7.46 -12.98
N SER A 42 22.63 6.29 -12.56
CA SER A 42 23.31 5.28 -13.39
C SER A 42 22.44 4.04 -13.54
N LEU A 43 22.49 3.32 -14.66
CA LEU A 43 21.77 2.04 -14.80
C LEU A 43 22.43 0.90 -14.00
N ASN A 44 23.74 0.99 -13.77
CA ASN A 44 24.51 -0.07 -13.11
C ASN A 44 24.24 -0.14 -11.60
N ASP A 45 23.83 0.97 -10.99
CA ASP A 45 23.65 1.05 -9.53
C ASP A 45 22.19 0.86 -9.11
N ILE A 46 21.28 0.56 -10.04
CA ILE A 46 19.85 0.34 -9.74
C ILE A 46 19.65 -0.77 -8.70
N ARG A 47 20.51 -1.78 -8.68
CA ARG A 47 20.41 -2.88 -7.70
C ARG A 47 21.12 -2.59 -6.39
N ASN A 48 21.95 -1.55 -6.34
CA ASN A 48 22.74 -1.22 -5.17
C ASN A 48 21.86 -0.45 -4.17
N GLY A 49 21.55 -1.05 -3.02
CA GLY A 49 20.77 -0.39 -1.97
C GLY A 49 21.41 0.90 -1.45
N ALA A 50 22.74 1.05 -1.56
CA ALA A 50 23.45 2.27 -1.17
C ALA A 50 23.16 3.47 -2.09
N SER A 51 22.67 3.23 -3.29
CA SER A 51 22.28 4.27 -4.25
C SER A 51 20.89 4.85 -3.98
N TYR A 52 20.25 4.41 -2.89
CA TYR A 52 18.94 4.87 -2.47
C TYR A 52 18.98 5.58 -1.12
N THR A 53 18.12 6.59 -1.00
CA THR A 53 17.86 7.32 0.25
C THR A 53 16.42 7.07 0.68
N GLN A 54 16.23 6.68 1.94
CA GLN A 54 14.89 6.54 2.48
C GLN A 54 14.26 7.92 2.62
N ILE A 55 13.06 8.07 2.08
CA ILE A 55 12.29 9.31 2.13
C ILE A 55 10.94 9.06 2.80
N SER A 56 10.27 10.15 3.20
CA SER A 56 8.85 10.09 3.52
C SER A 56 8.03 9.90 2.24
N GLU A 57 6.77 9.45 2.37
CA GLU A 57 5.87 9.32 1.22
C GLU A 57 5.84 10.63 0.42
N PRO A 58 6.29 10.61 -0.85
CA PRO A 58 6.35 11.82 -1.64
C PRO A 58 4.94 12.18 -2.16
N ASN A 59 4.54 13.45 -1.97
CA ASN A 59 3.25 13.96 -2.45
C ASN A 59 3.22 14.21 -3.97
N GLU A 60 4.39 14.31 -4.59
CA GLU A 60 4.62 14.54 -6.03
C GLU A 60 5.89 13.82 -6.48
N SER A 61 6.11 13.65 -7.78
CA SER A 61 7.34 13.02 -8.30
C SER A 61 8.57 13.86 -7.89
N PRO A 62 9.48 13.35 -7.04
CA PRO A 62 10.64 14.12 -6.62
C PRO A 62 11.75 14.17 -7.68
N CYS A 63 11.61 13.41 -8.77
CA CYS A 63 12.64 13.35 -9.79
C CYS A 63 12.31 14.23 -10.98
N ALA A 64 13.33 14.93 -11.47
CA ALA A 64 13.32 15.55 -12.78
C ALA A 64 13.12 14.50 -13.88
N ASN A 65 12.49 14.92 -14.99
CA ASN A 65 12.45 14.16 -16.23
C ASN A 65 13.88 13.78 -16.65
N GLY A 66 14.07 12.58 -17.17
CA GLY A 66 15.41 12.05 -17.45
C GLY A 66 15.41 10.60 -17.91
N LEU A 67 16.59 9.99 -17.93
CA LEU A 67 16.80 8.60 -18.38
C LEU A 67 15.86 7.62 -17.65
N ASP A 68 15.39 6.58 -18.36
CA ASP A 68 14.46 5.52 -17.90
C ASP A 68 14.99 4.75 -16.67
N LEU A 69 14.91 5.41 -15.52
CA LEU A 69 15.50 5.03 -14.24
C LEU A 69 14.42 5.03 -13.16
N PRO A 70 14.53 4.15 -12.15
CA PRO A 70 13.64 4.21 -11.01
C PRO A 70 13.83 5.56 -10.32
N CYS A 71 12.75 6.23 -9.96
CA CYS A 71 12.80 7.46 -9.16
C CYS A 71 12.52 7.13 -7.70
N VAL A 72 11.34 6.59 -7.42
CA VAL A 72 10.95 6.18 -6.06
C VAL A 72 10.42 4.77 -6.09
N LEU A 73 11.00 3.92 -5.24
CA LEU A 73 10.48 2.60 -4.94
C LEU A 73 9.57 2.65 -3.73
N ARG A 74 8.41 2.00 -3.83
CA ARG A 74 7.56 1.71 -2.68
C ARG A 74 7.69 0.24 -2.35
N VAL A 75 8.25 -0.04 -1.19
CA VAL A 75 8.51 -1.40 -0.69
C VAL A 75 7.79 -1.61 0.63
N ASP A 76 7.76 -2.86 1.07
CA ASP A 76 7.20 -3.22 2.37
C ASP A 76 7.91 -2.48 3.53
N GLU A 77 7.20 -2.21 4.62
CA GLU A 77 7.79 -1.53 5.79
C GLU A 77 8.96 -2.29 6.42
N SER A 78 9.03 -3.61 6.21
CA SER A 78 10.15 -4.45 6.66
C SER A 78 11.47 -4.15 5.96
N ILE A 79 11.44 -3.45 4.82
CA ILE A 79 12.64 -3.04 4.08
C ILE A 79 12.96 -1.61 4.48
N ASN A 80 13.58 -1.44 5.66
CA ASN A 80 13.85 -0.14 6.28
C ASN A 80 15.35 0.20 6.37
N THR A 81 16.23 -0.72 5.97
CA THR A 81 17.66 -0.49 5.84
C THR A 81 18.14 -0.62 4.39
N LYS A 82 19.33 -0.06 4.12
CA LYS A 82 19.97 -0.18 2.80
C LYS A 82 20.32 -1.63 2.45
N ASP A 83 20.75 -2.42 3.43
CA ASP A 83 21.12 -3.83 3.22
C ASP A 83 19.90 -4.70 2.91
N GLU A 84 18.75 -4.44 3.55
CA GLU A 84 17.49 -5.11 3.22
C GLU A 84 17.00 -4.73 1.83
N LEU A 85 17.11 -3.44 1.46
CA LEU A 85 16.76 -2.98 0.12
C LEU A 85 17.68 -3.63 -0.93
N ASP A 86 18.99 -3.67 -0.67
CA ASP A 86 19.95 -4.32 -1.57
C ASP A 86 19.59 -5.80 -1.78
N THR A 87 19.29 -6.52 -0.70
CA THR A 87 18.83 -7.91 -0.76
C THR A 87 17.54 -8.05 -1.56
N TYR A 88 16.57 -7.15 -1.35
CA TYR A 88 15.30 -7.12 -2.07
C TYR A 88 15.49 -6.90 -3.57
N LEU A 89 16.34 -5.95 -3.96
CA LEU A 89 16.63 -5.62 -5.35
C LEU A 89 17.46 -6.69 -6.06
N HIS A 90 18.25 -7.49 -5.34
CA HIS A 90 18.98 -8.63 -5.89
C HIS A 90 18.15 -9.91 -6.00
N ASN A 91 16.88 -9.90 -5.58
CA ASN A 91 15.99 -11.05 -5.74
C ASN A 91 15.63 -11.25 -7.22
N THR A 92 16.38 -12.12 -7.91
CA THR A 92 16.22 -12.40 -9.35
C THR A 92 14.91 -13.11 -9.70
N SER A 93 14.21 -13.70 -8.72
CA SER A 93 12.87 -14.27 -8.94
C SER A 93 11.81 -13.18 -9.04
N MET A 94 12.03 -12.03 -8.38
CA MET A 94 11.14 -10.87 -8.43
C MET A 94 11.58 -9.84 -9.47
N PHE A 95 12.90 -9.65 -9.62
CA PHE A 95 13.51 -8.69 -10.53
C PHE A 95 14.57 -9.38 -11.41
N PRO A 96 14.15 -10.09 -12.48
CA PRO A 96 15.08 -10.70 -13.44
C PRO A 96 16.04 -9.69 -14.07
N SER A 97 15.58 -8.47 -14.32
CA SER A 97 16.34 -7.38 -14.93
C SER A 97 16.21 -6.07 -14.14
N SER A 98 17.14 -5.13 -14.37
CA SER A 98 17.06 -3.80 -13.77
C SER A 98 15.84 -3.01 -14.26
N ALA A 99 15.31 -3.34 -15.45
CA ALA A 99 14.08 -2.74 -15.97
C ALA A 99 12.85 -3.13 -15.12
N ASP A 100 12.84 -4.31 -14.52
CA ASP A 100 11.75 -4.74 -13.63
C ASP A 100 11.71 -3.87 -12.36
N ILE A 101 12.88 -3.46 -11.87
CA ILE A 101 13.01 -2.53 -10.72
C ILE A 101 12.50 -1.14 -11.12
N THR A 102 12.91 -0.64 -12.28
CA THR A 102 12.37 0.62 -12.84
C THR A 102 10.85 0.55 -13.00
N ASN A 103 10.31 -0.58 -13.46
CA ASN A 103 8.88 -0.77 -13.65
C ASN A 103 8.09 -0.90 -12.34
N ALA A 104 8.72 -1.40 -11.28
CA ALA A 104 8.12 -1.47 -9.94
C ALA A 104 8.14 -0.12 -9.21
N ALA A 105 8.90 0.86 -9.69
CA ALA A 105 8.95 2.20 -9.12
C ALA A 105 7.60 2.91 -9.25
N ILE A 106 7.16 3.57 -8.16
CA ILE A 106 5.92 4.36 -8.15
C ILE A 106 6.05 5.66 -8.94
N TYR A 107 7.29 6.15 -9.05
CA TYR A 107 7.66 7.25 -9.91
C TYR A 107 8.85 6.80 -10.76
N LYS A 108 8.86 7.19 -12.03
CA LYS A 108 9.97 6.95 -12.97
C LYS A 108 10.53 8.28 -13.42
N LYS A 109 11.81 8.31 -13.75
CA LYS A 109 12.36 9.39 -14.58
C LYS A 109 11.94 9.06 -16.02
N GLU A 110 10.91 9.75 -16.51
CA GLU A 110 10.49 9.60 -17.91
C GLU A 110 11.44 10.39 -18.80
N ALA A 111 11.92 9.74 -19.88
CA ALA A 111 12.71 10.43 -20.89
C ALA A 111 11.77 11.30 -21.72
N GLU A 112 12.08 12.59 -21.85
CA GLU A 112 11.40 13.52 -22.76
C GLU A 112 11.64 13.16 -24.24
#